data_AF-A0A2I9LNQ5-F1
#
_entry.id   AF-A0A2I9LNQ5-F1
#
_cell.length_a   1.000
_cell.length_b   1.000
_cell.length_c   1.000
_cell.angle_alpha   90.00
_cell.angle_beta   90.00
_cell.angle_gamma   90.00
#
_symmetry.space_group_name_H-M   'P 1'
#
loop_
_entity.id
_entity.type
_entity.pdbx_description
1 polymer ?
#
loop_
_entity_poly.entity_id
_entity_poly.type
_entity_poly.pdbx_seq_one_letter_code
_entity_poly.pdbx_strand_id
1 'polypeptide(L)' 'MAGMAKIALILLIVLVTMHTFANWNAEAASCFPKTCNKDCRSKGYRSGKCMNKACKCNPWGK' A
#
# COMPACT_ATOMS: atom_id res chain seq x y z
N MET A 1 -33.23 1.51 28.42
CA MET A 1 -31.76 1.37 28.62
C MET A 1 -31.12 0.30 27.73
N ALA A 2 -31.75 -0.86 27.50
CA ALA A 2 -31.19 -1.93 26.64
C ALA A 2 -30.97 -1.54 25.14
N GLY A 3 -31.76 -0.61 24.59
CA GLY A 3 -31.60 -0.14 23.20
C GLY A 3 -30.36 0.73 22.98
N MET A 4 -30.01 1.58 23.96
CA MET A 4 -28.82 2.44 23.91
C MET A 4 -27.53 1.61 23.92
N ALA A 5 -27.51 0.52 24.68
CA ALA A 5 -26.38 -0.41 24.73
C ALA A 5 -26.15 -1.10 23.37
N LYS A 6 -27.22 -1.49 22.65
CA LYS A 6 -27.11 -2.07 21.31
C LYS A 6 -26.57 -1.07 20.29
N ILE A 7 -27.03 0.18 20.35
CA ILE A 7 -26.55 1.26 19.47
C ILE A 7 -25.06 1.55 19.71
N ALA A 8 -24.65 1.63 20.99
CA ALA A 8 -23.25 1.81 21.34
C ALA A 8 -22.36 0.67 20.83
N LEU A 9 -22.84 -0.57 20.92
CA LEU A 9 -22.12 -1.75 20.44
C LEU A 9 -21.94 -1.74 18.91
N ILE A 10 -22.98 -1.35 18.17
CA ILE A 10 -22.94 -1.19 16.72
C ILE A 10 -21.93 -0.09 16.33
N LEU A 11 -21.97 1.06 17.00
CA LEU A 11 -21.03 2.16 16.75
C LEU A 11 -19.57 1.74 16.99
N LEU A 12 -19.29 1.00 18.05
CA LEU A 12 -17.94 0.49 18.33
C LEU A 12 -17.46 -0.48 17.23
N ILE A 13 -18.32 -1.37 16.75
CA ILE A 13 -17.99 -2.29 15.65
C ILE A 13 -17.67 -1.50 14.37
N VAL A 14 -18.47 -0.47 14.05
CA VAL A 14 -18.24 0.38 12.87
C VAL A 14 -16.91 1.16 12.99
N LEU A 15 -16.60 1.70 14.18
CA LEU A 15 -15.34 2.42 14.41
C LEU A 15 -14.12 1.50 14.28
N VAL A 16 -14.19 0.29 14.84
CA VAL A 16 -13.09 -0.70 14.76
C VAL A 16 -12.88 -1.17 13.33
N THR A 17 -13.97 -1.48 12.62
CA THR A 17 -13.89 -1.89 11.21
C THR A 17 -13.22 -0.78 10.39
N MET A 18 -13.69 0.47 10.45
CA MET A 18 -13.10 1.59 9.71
C MET A 18 -11.58 1.75 9.94
N HIS A 19 -11.08 1.62 11.18
CA HIS A 19 -9.65 1.66 11.45
C HIS A 19 -8.88 0.51 10.81
N THR A 20 -9.42 -0.71 10.83
CA THR A 20 -8.76 -1.87 10.20
C THR A 20 -8.68 -1.75 8.67
N PHE A 21 -9.68 -1.15 8.01
CA PHE A 21 -9.66 -0.91 6.56
C PHE A 21 -8.70 0.21 6.16
N ALA A 22 -8.54 1.25 6.99
CA ALA A 22 -7.57 2.32 6.72
C ALA A 22 -6.11 1.81 6.77
N ASN A 23 -5.79 0.95 7.74
CA ASN A 23 -4.48 0.34 7.90
C ASN A 23 -4.09 -0.57 6.72
N TRP A 24 -5.05 -1.23 6.07
CA TRP A 24 -4.77 -2.15 4.96
C TRP A 24 -4.28 -1.45 3.68
N ASN A 25 -4.67 -0.19 3.49
CA ASN A 25 -4.34 0.57 2.29
C ASN A 25 -2.95 1.25 2.36
N ALA A 26 -2.30 1.23 3.53
CA ALA A 26 -1.05 1.96 3.75
C ALA A 26 0.19 1.25 3.17
N GLU A 27 0.11 -0.02 2.80
CA GLU A 27 1.29 -0.77 2.37
C GLU A 27 1.37 -0.99 0.85
N ALA A 28 0.37 -0.55 0.08
CA ALA A 28 0.38 -0.64 -1.38
C ALA A 28 1.18 0.51 -2.04
N ALA A 29 1.61 1.53 -1.28
CA ALA A 29 2.14 2.78 -1.82
C ALA A 29 3.67 2.86 -1.93
N SER A 30 4.42 1.76 -1.74
CA SER A 30 5.89 1.86 -1.69
C SER A 30 6.58 1.89 -3.06
N CYS A 31 5.89 1.55 -4.15
CA CYS A 31 6.53 1.53 -5.47
C CYS A 31 5.56 1.87 -6.63
N PHE A 32 5.80 3.01 -7.27
CA PHE A 32 5.13 3.40 -8.51
C PHE A 32 5.92 2.88 -9.73
N PRO A 33 5.34 2.02 -10.60
CA PRO A 33 6.08 1.38 -11.69
C PRO A 33 6.74 2.36 -12.65
N LYS A 34 6.04 3.43 -13.03
CA LYS A 34 6.56 4.47 -13.93
C LYS A 34 7.74 5.22 -13.29
N THR A 35 7.61 5.59 -12.03
CA THR A 35 8.67 6.29 -11.28
C THR A 35 9.89 5.40 -11.08
N CYS A 36 9.68 4.14 -10.68
CA CYS A 36 10.75 3.14 -10.54
C CYS A 36 11.50 2.93 -11.85
N ASN A 37 10.80 2.76 -12.97
CA ASN A 37 11.45 2.58 -14.26
C ASN A 37 12.23 3.83 -14.71
N LYS A 38 11.68 5.03 -14.47
CA LYS A 38 12.36 6.29 -14.80
C LYS A 38 13.65 6.47 -13.96
N ASP A 39 13.59 6.19 -12.67
CA ASP A 39 14.75 6.26 -11.76
C ASP A 39 15.85 5.26 -12.16
N CYS A 40 15.48 3.99 -12.41
CA CYS A 40 16.45 2.99 -12.86
C CYS A 40 17.13 3.37 -14.18
N ARG A 41 16.37 3.89 -15.15
CA ARG A 41 16.94 4.38 -16.42
C ARG A 41 17.85 5.59 -16.20
N SER A 42 17.49 6.51 -15.29
CA SER A 42 18.35 7.65 -14.93
C SER A 42 19.68 7.21 -14.28
N LYS A 43 19.70 6.05 -13.64
CA LYS A 43 20.91 5.45 -13.03
C LYS A 43 21.72 4.58 -14.01
N GLY A 44 21.32 4.52 -15.29
CA GLY A 44 22.00 3.76 -16.34
C GLY A 44 21.55 2.30 -16.50
N TYR A 45 20.55 1.84 -15.75
CA TYR A 45 19.99 0.51 -15.91
C TYR A 45 19.05 0.44 -17.12
N ARG A 46 18.81 -0.78 -17.63
CA ARG A 46 17.91 -1.02 -18.77
C ARG A 46 16.45 -0.70 -18.41
N SER A 47 16.01 -1.14 -17.24
CA SER A 47 14.63 -0.93 -16.78
C SER A 47 14.51 -1.08 -15.27
N GLY A 48 13.37 -0.64 -14.72
CA GLY A 48 12.98 -0.86 -13.33
C GLY A 48 11.60 -1.48 -13.23
N LYS A 49 11.38 -2.34 -12.22
CA LYS A 49 10.08 -2.93 -11.90
C LYS A 49 9.83 -2.94 -10.40
N CYS A 50 8.56 -2.80 -10.02
CA CYS A 50 8.14 -2.98 -8.64
C CYS A 50 8.00 -4.48 -8.34
N MET A 51 8.71 -4.96 -7.32
CA MET A 51 8.62 -6.34 -6.81
C MET A 51 8.59 -6.28 -5.29
N ASN A 52 7.61 -6.93 -4.66
CA ASN A 52 7.46 -6.97 -3.20
C ASN A 52 7.53 -5.57 -2.56
N LYS A 53 6.75 -4.61 -3.09
CA LYS A 53 6.71 -3.21 -2.62
C LYS A 53 8.04 -2.43 -2.80
N ALA A 54 9.08 -3.00 -3.42
CA ALA A 54 10.36 -2.35 -3.67
C ALA A 54 10.66 -2.17 -5.17
N CYS A 55 11.36 -1.09 -5.52
CA CYS A 55 11.87 -0.89 -6.88
C CYS A 55 13.13 -1.74 -7.11
N LYS A 56 13.14 -2.54 -8.18
CA LYS A 56 14.27 -3.37 -8.60
C LYS A 56 14.72 -2.94 -10.00
N CYS A 57 15.98 -2.53 -10.13
CA CYS A 57 16.59 -2.19 -11.41
C CYS A 57 17.21 -3.42 -12.09
N ASN A 58 17.01 -3.55 -13.40
CA ASN A 58 17.56 -4.62 -14.22
C ASN A 58 18.72 -4.08 -15.08
N PRO A 59 19.93 -4.64 -14.97
CA PRO A 59 21.08 -4.21 -15.77
C PRO A 59 20.97 -4.61 -17.25
N TRP A 60 21.93 -4.14 -18.04
CA TRP A 60 22.12 -4.56 -19.44
C TRP A 60 22.93 -5.86 -19.47
N GLY A 61 22.37 -6.91 -20.10
CA GLY A 61 22.97 -8.25 -20.08
C GLY A 61 22.82 -8.94 -18.72
N LYS A 62 22.56 -10.25 -18.73
CA LYS A 62 22.67 -11.11 -17.55
C LYS A 62 24.03 -11.78 -17.55
#